data_AF-A0A7K6X3N6-F1
#
_entry.id   AF-A0A7K6X3N6-F1
#
_cell.length_a   1.000
_cell.length_b   1.000
_cell.length_c   1.000
_cell.angle_alpha   90.00
_cell.angle_beta   90.00
_cell.angle_gamma   90.00
#
_symmetry.space_group_name_H-M   'P 1'
#
loop_
_entity.id
_entity.type
_entity.pdbx_description
1 polymer ?
#
loop_
_entity_poly.entity_id
_entity_poly.type
_entity_poly.pdbx_seq_one_letter_code
_entity_poly.pdbx_strand_id
1 'polypeptide(L)'
;PGPVRLVAQLNEQRSTERRPPQPVRSLRDPFDPGAFNFTRLRPAELLFRLRRTGGRGPPPDPLLVAINASPLERGHVLLLP
;
A
#
# COMPACT_ATOMS: atom_id res chain seq x y z
N PRO A 1 0.10 -10.65 26.04
CA PRO A 1 -0.09 -11.69 25.01
C PRO A 1 -0.07 -13.09 25.63
N GLY A 2 -1.05 -13.94 25.29
CA GLY A 2 -1.14 -15.32 25.81
C GLY A 2 -0.10 -16.27 25.21
N PRO A 3 -0.11 -17.56 25.59
CA PRO A 3 0.89 -18.55 25.20
C PRO A 3 1.04 -18.74 23.68
N VAL A 4 -0.01 -18.45 22.91
CA VAL A 4 -0.05 -18.57 21.44
C VAL A 4 0.39 -17.28 20.72
N ARG A 5 0.55 -16.17 21.45
CA ARG A 5 0.99 -14.86 20.92
C ARG A 5 0.19 -14.33 19.72
N LEU A 6 -1.11 -14.58 19.70
CA LEU A 6 -2.03 -14.03 18.71
C LEU A 6 -2.50 -12.63 19.10
N VAL A 7 -2.78 -11.81 18.08
CA VAL A 7 -3.40 -10.48 18.20
C VAL A 7 -4.61 -10.46 17.29
N ALA A 8 -5.76 -10.06 17.84
CA ALA A 8 -6.98 -9.78 17.07
C ALA A 8 -7.27 -8.29 17.17
N GLN A 9 -7.54 -7.65 16.03
CA GLN A 9 -7.89 -6.24 15.96
C GLN A 9 -9.19 -6.06 15.19
N LEU A 10 -10.12 -5.31 15.79
CA LEU A 10 -11.34 -4.88 15.14
C LEU A 10 -11.09 -3.55 14.42
N ASN A 11 -11.23 -3.55 13.09
CA ASN A 11 -11.10 -2.37 12.24
C ASN A 11 -12.46 -2.02 11.64
N GLU A 12 -13.36 -1.45 12.42
CA GLU A 12 -14.76 -1.20 12.01
C GLU A 12 -14.86 -0.35 10.73
N GLN A 13 -14.00 0.67 10.62
CA GLN A 13 -13.90 1.54 9.44
C GLN A 13 -13.57 0.77 8.16
N ARG A 14 -12.93 -0.41 8.22
CA ARG A 14 -12.72 -1.24 7.02
C ARG A 14 -14.00 -1.86 6.49
N SER A 15 -15.08 -1.91 7.26
CA SER A 15 -16.37 -2.34 6.73
C SER A 15 -16.99 -1.24 5.87
N THR A 16 -16.91 0.01 6.32
CA THR A 16 -17.62 1.16 5.75
C THR A 16 -16.79 1.97 4.74
N GLU A 17 -15.48 2.11 4.97
CA GLU A 17 -14.56 2.90 4.15
C GLU A 17 -13.80 2.06 3.11
N ARG A 18 -14.06 0.74 3.07
CA ARG A 18 -13.49 -0.09 2.00
C ARG A 18 -13.96 0.42 0.66
N ARG A 19 -13.02 0.50 -0.27
CA ARG A 19 -13.30 0.72 -1.68
C ARG A 19 -14.46 -0.18 -2.14
N PRO A 20 -15.51 0.37 -2.77
CA PRO A 20 -16.59 -0.42 -3.32
C PRO A 20 -16.05 -1.50 -4.27
N PRO A 21 -16.58 -2.73 -4.21
CA PRO A 21 -16.22 -3.75 -5.17
C PRO A 21 -16.58 -3.27 -6.58
N GLN A 22 -15.71 -3.56 -7.55
CA GLN A 22 -16.03 -3.29 -8.95
C GLN A 22 -17.14 -4.25 -9.40
N PRO A 23 -18.15 -3.76 -10.16
CA PRO A 23 -19.19 -4.63 -10.69
C PRO A 23 -18.57 -5.55 -11.76
N VAL A 24 -18.34 -6.81 -11.40
CA VAL A 24 -17.87 -7.83 -12.35
C VAL A 24 -19.10 -8.35 -13.12
N ARG A 25 -19.16 -8.03 -14.41
CA ARG A 25 -20.24 -8.44 -15.33
C ARG A 25 -19.88 -9.68 -16.12
N SER A 26 -18.58 -9.95 -16.29
CA SER A 26 -18.05 -11.08 -17.04
C SER A 26 -16.71 -11.54 -16.48
N LEU A 27 -16.42 -12.83 -16.63
CA LEU A 27 -15.09 -13.39 -16.36
C LEU A 27 -14.00 -12.81 -17.26
N ARG A 28 -14.39 -12.22 -18.40
CA ARG A 28 -13.49 -11.58 -19.37
C ARG A 28 -13.60 -10.05 -19.35
N ASP A 29 -14.05 -9.46 -18.25
CA ASP A 29 -14.10 -8.00 -18.15
C ASP A 29 -12.70 -7.40 -18.38
N PRO A 30 -12.58 -6.36 -19.24
CA PRO A 30 -11.31 -5.75 -19.52
C PRO A 30 -10.77 -5.00 -18.30
N PHE A 31 -9.45 -5.03 -18.11
CA PHE A 31 -8.80 -4.24 -17.07
C PHE A 31 -8.91 -2.75 -17.39
N ASP A 32 -9.54 -1.98 -16.51
CA ASP A 32 -9.50 -0.52 -16.56
C ASP A 32 -8.34 0.01 -15.69
N PRO A 33 -7.24 0.49 -16.30
CA PRO A 33 -6.15 1.09 -15.56
C PRO A 33 -6.61 2.32 -14.78
N GLY A 34 -7.63 3.06 -15.22
CA GLY A 34 -8.20 4.20 -14.50
C GLY A 34 -8.85 3.81 -13.18
N ALA A 35 -9.59 2.70 -13.18
CA ALA A 35 -10.26 2.18 -11.99
C ALA A 35 -9.26 1.64 -10.96
N PHE A 36 -8.12 1.09 -11.36
CA PHE A 36 -7.19 0.43 -10.44
C PHE A 36 -5.74 0.86 -10.70
N ASN A 37 -5.28 1.86 -9.93
CA ASN A 37 -3.93 2.39 -10.06
C ASN A 37 -3.13 2.22 -8.76
N PHE A 38 -2.45 1.09 -8.59
CA PHE A 38 -1.39 0.98 -7.57
C PHE A 38 -0.16 1.85 -7.89
N THR A 39 -0.06 2.34 -9.12
CA THR A 39 1.12 3.06 -9.64
C THR A 39 1.00 4.58 -9.51
N ARG A 40 -0.19 5.13 -9.19
CA ARG A 40 -0.41 6.57 -9.07
C ARG A 40 -0.31 7.03 -7.62
N LEU A 41 0.91 7.06 -7.11
CA LEU A 41 1.22 7.71 -5.84
C LEU A 41 1.08 9.23 -6.04
N ARG A 42 0.23 9.89 -5.27
CA ARG A 42 0.16 11.36 -5.27
C ARG A 42 1.45 11.91 -4.69
N PRO A 43 2.01 13.04 -5.18
CA PRO A 43 3.23 13.60 -4.62
C PRO A 43 3.18 13.83 -3.10
N ALA A 44 2.01 14.21 -2.57
CA ALA A 44 1.78 14.42 -1.15
C ALA A 44 1.76 13.12 -0.31
N GLU A 45 1.65 11.95 -0.94
CA GLU A 45 1.70 10.65 -0.26
C GLU A 45 3.13 10.12 -0.13
N LEU A 46 4.11 10.73 -0.80
CA LEU A 46 5.51 10.35 -0.67
C LEU A 46 6.14 11.02 0.55
N LEU A 47 6.57 10.23 1.52
CA LEU A 47 7.22 10.74 2.73
C LEU A 47 8.71 11.00 2.48
N PHE A 48 9.45 9.99 2.03
CA PHE A 48 10.88 10.10 1.74
C PHE A 48 11.38 8.98 0.82
N ARG A 49 12.60 9.16 0.31
CA ARG A 49 13.32 8.20 -0.54
C ARG A 49 14.49 7.60 0.24
N LEU A 50 14.47 6.28 0.43
CA LEU A 50 15.55 5.54 1.07
C LEU A 50 16.56 5.08 0.01
N ARG A 51 17.83 5.39 0.23
CA ARG A 51 18.94 4.97 -0.63
C ARG A 51 19.89 4.12 0.17
N ARG A 52 20.28 2.96 -0.38
CA ARG A 52 21.36 2.16 0.20
C ARG A 52 22.69 2.88 -0.04
N THR A 53 23.46 3.08 1.01
CA THR A 53 24.82 3.62 0.95
C THR A 53 25.84 2.47 0.98
N GLY A 54 26.99 2.65 0.34
CA GLY A 54 28.15 1.73 0.48
C GLY A 54 28.22 0.56 -0.51
N GLY A 55 27.44 0.56 -1.59
CA GLY A 55 27.56 -0.43 -2.67
C GLY A 55 28.64 -0.05 -3.69
N ARG A 56 29.32 -1.06 -4.28
CA ARG A 56 30.17 -0.88 -5.46
C ARG A 56 29.28 -0.89 -6.71
N GLY A 57 29.24 0.21 -7.46
CA GLY A 57 28.44 0.34 -8.69
C GLY A 57 27.51 1.57 -8.68
N PRO A 58 26.74 1.80 -9.75
CA PRO A 58 25.75 2.87 -9.77
C PRO A 58 24.73 2.66 -8.63
N PRO A 59 24.29 3.75 -7.98
CA PRO A 59 23.33 3.63 -6.89
C PRO A 59 22.03 3.02 -7.43
N PRO A 60 21.43 2.04 -6.74
CA PRO A 60 20.15 1.48 -7.14
C PRO A 60 19.05 2.55 -7.07
N ASP A 61 17.94 2.28 -7.74
CA ASP A 61 16.73 3.09 -7.60
C ASP A 61 16.33 3.19 -6.12
N PRO A 62 15.87 4.38 -5.68
CA PRO A 62 15.53 4.59 -4.29
C PRO A 62 14.25 3.87 -3.92
N LEU A 63 14.24 3.19 -2.78
CA LEU A 63 13.02 2.66 -2.18
C LEU A 63 12.16 3.84 -1.70
N LEU A 64 10.92 3.93 -2.17
CA LEU A 64 9.97 4.96 -1.77
C LEU A 64 9.28 4.56 -0.47
N VAL A 65 9.16 5.50 0.47
CA VAL A 65 8.32 5.34 1.66
C VAL A 65 7.08 6.19 1.46
N ALA A 66 5.93 5.54 1.36
CA ALA A 66 4.65 6.15 1.02
C ALA A 66 3.62 5.99 2.14
N ILE A 67 2.72 6.96 2.25
CA ILE A 67 1.53 6.89 3.11
C ILE A 67 0.64 5.75 2.60
N ASN A 68 0.27 4.83 3.50
CA ASN A 68 -0.82 3.89 3.20
C ASN A 68 -2.16 4.61 3.38
N ALA A 69 -2.84 4.92 2.27
CA ALA A 69 -4.15 5.59 2.29
C ALA A 69 -5.28 4.73 2.90
N SER A 70 -5.05 3.43 3.12
CA SER A 70 -5.93 2.53 3.87
C SER A 70 -5.09 1.73 4.88
N PRO A 71 -4.62 2.38 5.95
CA PRO A 71 -3.73 1.76 6.91
C PRO A 71 -4.46 0.69 7.75
N LEU A 72 -3.72 -0.25 8.36
CA LEU A 72 -4.28 -1.12 9.41
C LEU A 72 -4.23 -0.42 10.77
N GLU A 73 -3.17 0.36 11.00
CA GLU A 73 -2.97 1.15 12.20
C GLU A 73 -2.34 2.50 11.83
N ARG A 74 -2.45 3.48 12.72
CA ARG A 74 -1.88 4.81 12.52
C ARG A 74 -0.37 4.70 12.28
N GLY A 75 0.12 5.32 11.21
CA GLY A 75 1.53 5.30 10.85
C GLY A 75 1.95 4.11 9.98
N HIS A 76 1.01 3.25 9.56
CA HIS A 76 1.30 2.23 8.56
C HIS A 76 1.74 2.86 7.23
N VAL A 77 2.91 2.46 6.73
CA VAL A 77 3.51 2.96 5.49
C VAL A 77 3.75 1.83 4.50
N LEU A 78 3.87 2.18 3.22
CA LEU A 78 4.23 1.27 2.14
C LEU A 78 5.69 1.51 1.75
N LEU A 79 6.45 0.42 1.56
CA LEU A 79 7.76 0.43 0.94
C LEU A 79 7.61 0.00 -0.51
N LEU A 80 7.84 0.92 -1.44
CA LEU A 80 7.66 0.70 -2.88
C LEU A 80 9.02 0.74 -3.58
N PRO A 81 9.27 -0.12 -4.58
CA PRO A 81 10.48 -0.04 -5.40
C PRO A 81 10.56 1.27 -6.18
#